data_AF-A0A7C1IV05-F1
#
_entry.id   AF-A0A7C1IV05-F1
#
_cell.length_a   1.000
_cell.length_b   1.000
_cell.length_c   1.000
_cell.angle_alpha   90.00
_cell.angle_beta   90.00
_cell.angle_gamma   90.00
#
_symmetry.space_group_name_H-M   'P 1'
#
loop_
_entity.id
_entity.type
_entity.pdbx_description
1 polymer ?
#
loop_
_entity_poly.entity_id
_entity_poly.type
_entity_poly.pdbx_seq_one_letter_code
_entity_poly.pdbx_strand_id
1 'polypeptide(L)'
;MQLDQLWDYNDPAETEARFRALLPEAENTPAIYAELLTQIARAQGLQRLFAAAHQTLDEAYRLLTPEMKRAQARYLLERGRVFNSSGHADQAKPLFIEAWELAQAAGEDVLAVDAAHMIAIVESGHAAVEWNKTAVAYAEASPNPAARRWLGSLYNNLGWIYHGMAQYETALDYFHKALQFRQTQHDIEAVRIAQWCVARTLRSLGRIEEALAIQQVLLAEHEAAGATDAYVFEELGECLLALNRPEEARDYFAQAYPILAADPWFQANEAERLRRIRQLGESA
;
A
#
# COMPACT_ATOMS: atom_id res chain seq x y z
N MET A 1 -17.34 17.43 -5.57
CA MET A 1 -16.18 17.66 -4.66
C MET A 1 -15.20 16.51 -4.83
N GLN A 2 -13.91 16.79 -5.05
CA GLN A 2 -12.87 15.75 -5.14
C GLN A 2 -12.29 15.50 -3.74
N LEU A 3 -12.98 14.67 -2.94
CA LEU A 3 -12.60 14.35 -1.56
C LEU A 3 -11.16 13.81 -1.45
N ASP A 4 -10.72 13.05 -2.46
CA ASP A 4 -9.42 12.37 -2.45
C ASP A 4 -8.23 13.35 -2.42
N GLN A 5 -8.40 14.61 -2.86
CA GLN A 5 -7.35 15.63 -2.85
C GLN A 5 -7.18 16.32 -1.49
N LEU A 6 -8.11 16.10 -0.56
CA LEU A 6 -8.11 16.76 0.75
C LEU A 6 -7.42 15.93 1.84
N TRP A 7 -6.90 14.75 1.48
CA TRP A 7 -6.23 13.84 2.39
C TRP A 7 -4.79 14.24 2.67
N ASP A 8 -4.44 14.26 3.96
CA ASP A 8 -3.09 14.05 4.44
C ASP A 8 -3.05 12.73 5.22
N TYR A 9 -2.41 11.71 4.65
CA TYR A 9 -2.31 10.40 5.29
C TYR A 9 -1.31 10.37 6.47
N ASN A 10 -0.42 11.36 6.55
CA ASN A 10 0.53 11.49 7.67
C ASN A 10 -0.12 12.20 8.86
N ASP A 11 -1.16 13.01 8.63
CA ASP A 11 -1.97 13.64 9.67
C ASP A 11 -3.47 13.33 9.48
N PRO A 12 -3.91 12.14 9.92
CA PRO A 12 -5.33 11.78 9.84
C PRO A 12 -6.21 12.64 10.76
N ALA A 13 -5.66 13.27 11.81
CA ALA A 13 -6.43 14.14 12.69
C ALA A 13 -6.73 15.49 12.03
N GLU A 14 -5.75 16.09 11.35
CA GLU A 14 -5.97 17.29 10.54
C GLU A 14 -6.95 17.01 9.40
N THR A 15 -6.80 15.85 8.74
CA THR A 15 -7.71 15.44 7.67
C THR A 15 -9.15 15.29 8.17
N GLU A 16 -9.37 14.69 9.34
CA GLU A 16 -10.69 14.65 9.98
C GLU A 16 -11.26 16.06 10.20
N ALA A 17 -10.47 16.97 10.78
CA ALA A 17 -10.91 18.33 11.05
C ALA A 17 -11.31 19.07 9.76
N ARG A 18 -10.55 18.87 8.68
CA ARG A 18 -10.81 19.44 7.36
C ARG A 18 -12.14 18.94 6.77
N PHE A 19 -12.42 17.63 6.84
CA PHE A 19 -13.70 17.11 6.36
C PHE A 19 -14.89 17.57 7.21
N ARG A 20 -14.72 17.68 8.53
CA ARG A 20 -15.76 18.21 9.42
C ARG A 20 -16.14 19.66 9.07
N ALA A 21 -15.16 20.47 8.71
CA ALA A 21 -15.39 21.87 8.30
C ALA A 21 -16.24 21.99 7.02
N LEU A 22 -16.29 20.94 6.18
CA LEU A 22 -17.07 20.91 4.94
C LEU A 22 -18.51 20.41 5.12
N LEU A 23 -18.86 19.84 6.28
CA LEU A 23 -20.21 19.33 6.53
C LEU A 23 -21.32 20.39 6.34
N PRO A 24 -21.18 21.65 6.80
CA PRO A 24 -22.21 22.67 6.59
C PRO A 24 -22.46 22.97 5.10
N GLU A 25 -21.44 22.89 4.25
CA GLU A 25 -21.59 23.12 2.80
C GLU A 25 -22.38 22.00 2.11
N ALA A 26 -22.35 20.80 2.69
CA ALA A 26 -23.01 19.62 2.14
C ALA A 26 -24.40 19.34 2.75
N GLU A 27 -24.87 20.16 3.71
CA GLU A 27 -26.08 19.90 4.51
C GLU A 27 -27.33 19.64 3.65
N ASN A 28 -27.45 20.33 2.51
CA ASN A 28 -28.58 20.20 1.59
C ASN A 28 -28.34 19.15 0.47
N THR A 29 -27.26 18.38 0.56
CA THR A 29 -26.89 17.34 -0.42
C THR A 29 -26.61 16.01 0.29
N PRO A 30 -27.65 15.23 0.64
CA PRO A 30 -27.51 14.06 1.51
C PRO A 30 -26.47 13.03 1.05
N ALA A 31 -26.35 12.80 -0.26
CA ALA A 31 -25.33 11.89 -0.81
C ALA A 31 -23.90 12.38 -0.52
N ILE A 32 -23.62 13.67 -0.74
CA ILE A 32 -22.29 14.26 -0.49
C ILE A 32 -22.02 14.32 1.02
N TYR A 33 -23.04 14.63 1.83
CA TYR A 33 -22.93 14.62 3.29
C TYR A 33 -22.59 13.23 3.82
N ALA A 34 -23.28 12.20 3.33
CA ALA A 34 -22.98 10.81 3.67
C ALA A 34 -21.55 10.43 3.25
N GLU A 35 -21.13 10.78 2.03
CA GLU A 35 -19.74 10.55 1.58
C GLU A 35 -18.72 11.25 2.50
N LEU A 36 -18.94 12.50 2.92
CA LEU A 36 -18.07 13.20 3.87
C LEU A 36 -17.97 12.46 5.20
N LEU A 37 -19.09 11.99 5.76
CA LEU A 37 -19.10 11.20 6.99
C LEU A 37 -18.28 9.90 6.83
N THR A 38 -18.32 9.24 5.68
CA THR A 38 -17.46 8.06 5.44
C THR A 38 -15.97 8.42 5.49
N GLN A 39 -15.58 9.58 4.97
CA GLN A 39 -14.17 10.01 4.97
C GLN A 39 -13.71 10.46 6.37
N ILE A 40 -14.59 11.10 7.14
CA ILE A 40 -14.35 11.39 8.57
C ILE A 40 -14.13 10.07 9.33
N ALA A 41 -14.98 9.06 9.12
CA ALA A 41 -14.83 7.78 9.78
C ALA A 41 -13.54 7.04 9.36
N ARG A 42 -13.12 7.14 8.09
CA ARG A 42 -11.83 6.63 7.63
C ARG A 42 -10.67 7.26 8.40
N ALA A 43 -10.70 8.58 8.57
CA ALA A 43 -9.67 9.32 9.29
C ALA A 43 -9.64 8.93 10.78
N GLN A 44 -10.80 8.74 11.40
CA GLN A 44 -10.93 8.21 12.75
C GLN A 44 -10.37 6.78 12.87
N GLY A 45 -10.62 5.93 11.87
CA GLY A 45 -10.06 4.58 11.80
C GLY A 45 -8.53 4.57 11.79
N LEU A 46 -7.91 5.46 11.01
CA LEU A 46 -6.44 5.64 10.98
C LEU A 46 -5.89 6.15 12.32
N GLN A 47 -6.65 6.98 13.04
CA GLN A 47 -6.34 7.40 14.42
C GLN A 47 -6.63 6.32 15.47
N ARG A 48 -7.12 5.13 15.07
CA ARG A 48 -7.56 4.03 15.94
C ARG A 48 -8.75 4.38 16.85
N LEU A 49 -9.52 5.42 16.50
CA LEU A 49 -10.74 5.84 17.19
C LEU A 49 -11.95 5.02 16.70
N PHE A 50 -11.87 3.70 16.80
CA PHE A 50 -12.83 2.78 16.15
C PHE A 50 -14.29 2.98 16.57
N ALA A 51 -14.53 3.27 17.86
CA ALA A 51 -15.88 3.55 18.35
C ALA A 51 -16.47 4.83 17.72
N ALA A 52 -15.69 5.90 17.62
CA ALA A 52 -16.11 7.15 16.98
C ALA A 52 -16.33 6.97 15.47
N ALA A 53 -15.48 6.17 14.81
CA ALA A 53 -15.62 5.82 13.41
C ALA A 53 -16.95 5.07 13.15
N HIS A 54 -17.29 4.10 13.98
CA HIS A 54 -18.57 3.40 13.87
C HIS A 54 -19.77 4.31 14.12
N GLN A 55 -19.70 5.21 15.11
CA GLN A 55 -20.78 6.17 15.36
C GLN A 55 -20.99 7.11 14.16
N THR A 56 -19.90 7.61 13.58
CA THR A 56 -19.95 8.47 12.39
C THR A 56 -20.52 7.73 11.17
N LEU A 57 -20.18 6.45 11.01
CA LEU A 57 -20.75 5.61 9.96
C LEU A 57 -22.24 5.29 10.20
N ASP A 58 -22.69 5.18 11.45
CA ASP A 58 -24.11 5.02 11.76
C ASP A 58 -24.90 6.27 11.37
N GLU A 59 -24.32 7.46 11.52
CA GLU A 59 -24.90 8.71 11.02
C GLU A 59 -24.97 8.71 9.50
N ALA A 60 -23.89 8.30 8.81
CA ALA A 60 -23.87 8.19 7.36
C ALA A 60 -24.97 7.23 6.86
N TYR A 61 -25.10 6.07 7.50
CA TYR A 61 -26.08 5.05 7.14
C TYR A 61 -27.52 5.55 7.18
N ARG A 62 -27.88 6.39 8.17
CA ARG A 62 -29.24 6.97 8.27
C ARG A 62 -29.61 7.89 7.10
N LEU A 63 -28.63 8.41 6.38
CA LEU A 63 -28.82 9.31 5.23
C LEU A 63 -28.91 8.56 3.89
N LEU A 64 -28.47 7.30 3.85
CA LEU A 64 -28.37 6.54 2.60
C LEU A 64 -29.75 6.13 2.09
N THR A 65 -29.97 6.36 0.79
CA THR A 65 -31.12 5.80 0.06
C THR A 65 -30.65 4.80 -1.01
N PRO A 66 -31.52 3.89 -1.50
CA PRO A 66 -31.16 2.91 -2.51
C PRO A 66 -30.54 3.47 -3.79
N GLU A 67 -30.82 4.72 -4.14
CA GLU A 67 -30.33 5.42 -5.33
C GLU A 67 -28.89 5.92 -5.15
N MET A 68 -28.41 6.08 -3.92
CA MET A 68 -27.09 6.64 -3.59
C MET A 68 -25.97 5.58 -3.68
N LYS A 69 -25.87 4.87 -4.81
CA LYS A 69 -24.99 3.70 -4.98
C LYS A 69 -23.54 3.96 -4.61
N ARG A 70 -22.99 5.09 -5.03
CA ARG A 70 -21.63 5.52 -4.71
C ARG A 70 -21.42 5.72 -3.20
N ALA A 71 -22.34 6.44 -2.55
CA ALA A 71 -22.25 6.71 -1.11
C ALA A 71 -22.43 5.42 -0.29
N GLN A 72 -23.31 4.51 -0.73
CA GLN A 72 -23.48 3.18 -0.15
C GLN A 72 -22.20 2.34 -0.26
N ALA A 73 -21.57 2.30 -1.44
CA ALA A 73 -20.33 1.57 -1.65
C ALA A 73 -19.19 2.13 -0.76
N ARG A 74 -19.05 3.46 -0.68
CA ARG A 74 -18.10 4.10 0.24
C ARG A 74 -18.39 3.76 1.70
N TYR A 75 -19.66 3.80 2.12
CA TYR A 75 -20.04 3.44 3.48
C TYR A 75 -19.61 2.01 3.83
N LEU A 76 -19.88 1.05 2.94
CA LEU A 76 -19.52 -0.35 3.13
C LEU A 76 -17.99 -0.53 3.21
N LEU A 77 -17.24 0.12 2.32
CA LEU A 77 -15.78 0.16 2.35
C LEU A 77 -15.25 0.67 3.70
N GLU A 78 -15.72 1.82 4.14
CA GLU A 78 -15.18 2.44 5.35
C GLU A 78 -15.62 1.68 6.61
N ARG A 79 -16.83 1.13 6.66
CA ARG A 79 -17.25 0.22 7.74
C ARG A 79 -16.38 -1.03 7.78
N GLY A 80 -16.13 -1.65 6.63
CA GLY A 80 -15.26 -2.81 6.52
C GLY A 80 -13.83 -2.49 6.99
N ARG A 81 -13.28 -1.33 6.62
CA ARG A 81 -11.94 -0.89 7.07
C ARG A 81 -11.86 -0.73 8.58
N VAL A 82 -12.88 -0.16 9.22
CA VAL A 82 -12.91 -0.01 10.69
C VAL A 82 -12.95 -1.38 11.38
N PHE A 83 -13.75 -2.33 10.87
CA PHE A 83 -13.73 -3.71 11.38
C PHE A 83 -12.37 -4.38 11.18
N ASN A 84 -11.79 -4.30 9.98
CA ASN A 84 -10.49 -4.90 9.69
C ASN A 84 -9.38 -4.32 10.59
N SER A 85 -9.32 -2.98 10.71
CA SER A 85 -8.30 -2.29 11.51
C SER A 85 -8.45 -2.53 13.01
N SER A 86 -9.64 -2.90 13.47
CA SER A 86 -9.91 -3.29 14.86
C SER A 86 -9.75 -4.80 15.12
N GLY A 87 -9.31 -5.57 14.13
CA GLY A 87 -9.02 -7.00 14.26
C GLY A 87 -10.17 -7.94 13.91
N HIS A 88 -11.28 -7.43 13.35
CA HIS A 88 -12.48 -8.19 13.00
C HIS A 88 -12.60 -8.39 11.49
N ALA A 89 -11.62 -9.10 10.90
CA ALA A 89 -11.57 -9.34 9.45
C ALA A 89 -12.78 -10.14 8.93
N ASP A 90 -13.35 -11.01 9.77
CA ASP A 90 -14.57 -11.78 9.51
C ASP A 90 -15.81 -10.89 9.30
N GLN A 91 -15.90 -9.78 10.05
CA GLN A 91 -16.96 -8.79 9.89
C GLN A 91 -16.71 -7.84 8.71
N ALA A 92 -15.43 -7.57 8.39
CA ALA A 92 -15.04 -6.70 7.29
C ALA A 92 -15.31 -7.32 5.91
N LYS A 93 -15.01 -8.61 5.74
CA LYS A 93 -15.12 -9.33 4.47
C LYS A 93 -16.49 -9.21 3.78
N PRO A 94 -17.64 -9.51 4.42
CA PRO A 94 -18.92 -9.42 3.75
C PRO A 94 -19.23 -7.98 3.28
N LEU A 95 -18.78 -6.97 4.02
CA LEU A 95 -18.97 -5.56 3.64
C LEU A 95 -18.16 -5.20 2.40
N PHE A 96 -16.92 -5.68 2.28
CA PHE A 96 -16.11 -5.44 1.08
C PHE A 96 -16.67 -6.16 -0.15
N ILE A 97 -17.20 -7.38 0.01
CA ILE A 97 -17.87 -8.10 -1.08
C ILE A 97 -19.12 -7.33 -1.55
N GLU A 98 -19.95 -6.87 -0.62
CA GLU A 98 -21.13 -6.07 -0.96
C GLU A 98 -20.73 -4.74 -1.64
N ALA A 99 -19.67 -4.08 -1.15
CA ALA A 99 -19.14 -2.86 -1.76
C ALA A 99 -18.65 -3.12 -3.20
N TRP A 100 -17.97 -4.23 -3.44
CA TRP A 100 -17.48 -4.65 -4.76
C TRP A 100 -18.63 -4.87 -5.75
N GLU A 101 -19.65 -5.62 -5.35
CA GLU A 101 -20.82 -5.89 -6.19
C GLU A 101 -21.57 -4.60 -6.53
N LEU A 102 -21.77 -3.74 -5.53
CA LEU A 102 -22.49 -2.48 -5.68
C LEU A 102 -21.73 -1.48 -6.56
N ALA A 103 -20.43 -1.32 -6.32
CA ALA A 103 -19.59 -0.40 -7.08
C ALA A 103 -19.48 -0.80 -8.54
N GLN A 104 -19.32 -2.09 -8.83
CA GLN A 104 -19.33 -2.59 -10.21
C GLN A 104 -20.67 -2.34 -10.90
N ALA A 105 -21.78 -2.68 -10.24
CA ALA A 105 -23.12 -2.49 -10.80
C ALA A 105 -23.42 -1.00 -11.09
N ALA A 106 -22.81 -0.09 -10.32
CA ALA A 106 -22.94 1.35 -10.48
C ALA A 106 -21.91 1.97 -11.45
N GLY A 107 -20.93 1.21 -11.96
CA GLY A 107 -19.83 1.73 -12.78
C GLY A 107 -18.86 2.63 -12.01
N GLU A 108 -18.81 2.50 -10.68
CA GLU A 108 -17.89 3.24 -9.81
C GLU A 108 -16.53 2.53 -9.73
N ASP A 109 -15.81 2.54 -10.85
CA ASP A 109 -14.60 1.71 -11.03
C ASP A 109 -13.54 1.89 -9.95
N VAL A 110 -13.36 3.13 -9.47
CA VAL A 110 -12.38 3.42 -8.40
C VAL A 110 -12.75 2.70 -7.10
N LEU A 111 -14.04 2.70 -6.74
CA LEU A 111 -14.53 2.05 -5.53
C LEU A 111 -14.57 0.53 -5.70
N ALA A 112 -14.85 0.04 -6.91
CA ALA A 112 -14.79 -1.38 -7.21
C ALA A 112 -13.36 -1.90 -7.03
N VAL A 113 -12.36 -1.27 -7.64
CA VAL A 113 -10.95 -1.67 -7.47
C VAL A 113 -10.52 -1.60 -6.01
N ASP A 114 -10.93 -0.56 -5.28
CA ASP A 114 -10.66 -0.45 -3.86
C ASP A 114 -11.28 -1.60 -3.06
N ALA A 115 -12.54 -1.95 -3.33
CA ALA A 115 -13.22 -3.06 -2.67
C ALA A 115 -12.53 -4.40 -2.94
N ALA A 116 -12.21 -4.71 -4.20
CA ALA A 116 -11.49 -5.94 -4.55
C ALA A 116 -10.13 -6.03 -3.85
N HIS A 117 -9.39 -4.92 -3.79
CA HIS A 117 -8.14 -4.82 -3.04
C HIS A 117 -8.34 -5.09 -1.54
N MET A 118 -9.39 -4.53 -0.94
CA MET A 118 -9.71 -4.77 0.46
C MET A 118 -10.13 -6.20 0.76
N ILE A 119 -10.86 -6.86 -0.16
CA ILE A 119 -11.15 -8.30 -0.05
C ILE A 119 -9.85 -9.09 -0.06
N ALA A 120 -8.92 -8.75 -0.96
CA ALA A 120 -7.62 -9.42 -1.04
C ALA A 120 -6.79 -9.31 0.24
N ILE A 121 -6.91 -8.20 0.98
CA ILE A 121 -6.24 -7.98 2.27
C ILE A 121 -6.80 -8.87 3.38
N VAL A 122 -8.12 -9.08 3.43
CA VAL A 122 -8.76 -9.89 4.48
C VAL A 122 -8.81 -11.38 4.16
N GLU A 123 -8.59 -11.74 2.90
CA GLU A 123 -8.45 -13.13 2.46
C GLU A 123 -7.05 -13.68 2.77
N SER A 124 -6.91 -15.00 2.66
CA SER A 124 -5.62 -15.68 2.85
C SER A 124 -5.35 -16.69 1.75
N GLY A 125 -4.07 -17.06 1.59
CA GLY A 125 -3.63 -18.07 0.64
C GLY A 125 -4.05 -17.77 -0.80
N HIS A 126 -4.58 -18.77 -1.48
CA HIS A 126 -4.96 -18.67 -2.89
C HIS A 126 -6.04 -17.61 -3.16
N ALA A 127 -7.02 -17.45 -2.26
CA ALA A 127 -8.10 -16.49 -2.44
C ALA A 127 -7.59 -15.03 -2.46
N ALA A 128 -6.60 -14.70 -1.62
CA ALA A 128 -5.97 -13.38 -1.63
C ALA A 128 -5.28 -13.07 -2.97
N VAL A 129 -4.65 -14.08 -3.58
CA VAL A 129 -4.02 -13.94 -4.90
C VAL A 129 -5.05 -13.70 -5.99
N GLU A 130 -6.13 -14.49 -6.00
CA GLU A 130 -7.18 -14.36 -7.00
C GLU A 130 -7.88 -13.00 -6.90
N TRP A 131 -8.16 -12.49 -5.70
CA TRP A 131 -8.73 -11.14 -5.54
C TRP A 131 -7.79 -10.02 -5.97
N ASN A 132 -6.48 -10.14 -5.70
CA ASN A 132 -5.51 -9.19 -6.25
C ASN A 132 -5.50 -9.21 -7.79
N LYS A 133 -5.56 -10.40 -8.41
CA LYS A 133 -5.68 -10.52 -9.88
C LYS A 133 -7.00 -9.93 -10.40
N THR A 134 -8.11 -10.15 -9.71
CA THR A 134 -9.40 -9.54 -10.05
C THR A 134 -9.32 -8.03 -10.02
N ALA A 135 -8.72 -7.44 -8.97
CA ALA A 135 -8.52 -6.00 -8.87
C ALA A 135 -7.66 -5.46 -10.01
N VAL A 136 -6.56 -6.15 -10.37
CA VAL A 136 -5.71 -5.80 -11.52
C VAL A 136 -6.49 -5.83 -12.81
N ALA A 137 -7.16 -6.95 -13.12
CA ALA A 137 -7.89 -7.13 -14.37
C ALA A 137 -9.00 -6.08 -14.53
N TYR A 138 -9.71 -5.77 -13.44
CA TYR A 138 -10.73 -4.73 -13.43
C TYR A 138 -10.13 -3.34 -13.67
N ALA A 139 -9.02 -3.01 -12.99
CA ALA A 139 -8.34 -1.74 -13.17
C ALA A 139 -7.76 -1.59 -14.59
N GLU A 140 -7.14 -2.63 -15.16
CA GLU A 140 -6.61 -2.64 -16.54
C GLU A 140 -7.72 -2.41 -17.57
N ALA A 141 -8.89 -3.03 -17.38
CA ALA A 141 -10.03 -2.92 -18.28
C ALA A 141 -10.83 -1.61 -18.13
N SER A 142 -10.69 -0.92 -16.99
CA SER A 142 -11.46 0.29 -16.71
C SER A 142 -11.08 1.43 -17.67
N PRO A 143 -12.07 2.14 -18.26
CA PRO A 143 -11.81 3.35 -19.03
C PRO A 143 -11.40 4.53 -18.12
N ASN A 144 -11.68 4.45 -16.81
CA ASN A 144 -11.42 5.51 -15.84
C ASN A 144 -9.92 5.58 -15.47
N PRO A 145 -9.22 6.68 -15.80
CA PRO A 145 -7.81 6.86 -15.43
C PRO A 145 -7.55 6.80 -13.92
N ALA A 146 -8.51 7.22 -13.10
CA ALA A 146 -8.39 7.18 -11.64
C ALA A 146 -8.42 5.75 -11.10
N ALA A 147 -9.17 4.83 -11.74
CA ALA A 147 -9.14 3.42 -11.37
C ALA A 147 -7.79 2.80 -11.76
N ARG A 148 -7.26 3.14 -12.94
CA ARG A 148 -5.93 2.69 -13.39
C ARG A 148 -4.78 3.14 -12.48
N ARG A 149 -4.93 4.22 -11.68
CA ARG A 149 -3.91 4.64 -10.69
C ARG A 149 -3.60 3.57 -9.65
N TRP A 150 -4.53 2.65 -9.38
CA TRP A 150 -4.31 1.53 -8.47
C TRP A 150 -3.32 0.50 -8.99
N LEU A 151 -3.10 0.40 -10.31
CA LEU A 151 -2.26 -0.63 -10.93
C LEU A 151 -0.85 -0.66 -10.34
N GLY A 152 -0.24 0.49 -10.06
CA GLY A 152 1.09 0.55 -9.45
C GLY A 152 1.18 -0.18 -8.11
N SER A 153 0.18 -0.02 -7.25
CA SER A 153 0.14 -0.71 -5.95
C SER A 153 -0.27 -2.17 -6.09
N LEU A 154 -1.25 -2.48 -6.95
CA LEU A 154 -1.73 -3.84 -7.16
C LEU A 154 -0.67 -4.76 -7.78
N TYR A 155 0.09 -4.27 -8.77
CA TYR A 155 1.21 -5.00 -9.34
C TYR A 155 2.31 -5.25 -8.29
N ASN A 156 2.63 -4.24 -7.47
CA ASN A 156 3.60 -4.42 -6.38
C ASN A 156 3.14 -5.49 -5.38
N ASN A 157 1.86 -5.50 -5.00
CA ASN A 157 1.31 -6.50 -4.10
C ASN A 157 1.42 -7.92 -4.68
N LEU A 158 1.05 -8.10 -5.97
CA LEU A 158 1.22 -9.39 -6.64
C LEU A 158 2.70 -9.78 -6.74
N GLY A 159 3.60 -8.83 -7.01
CA GLY A 159 5.04 -9.05 -7.00
C GLY A 159 5.50 -9.66 -5.68
N TRP A 160 5.10 -9.06 -4.54
CA TRP A 160 5.46 -9.59 -3.22
C TRP A 160 4.81 -10.93 -2.88
N ILE A 161 3.56 -11.13 -3.28
CA ILE A 161 2.86 -12.42 -3.11
C ILE A 161 3.64 -13.52 -3.84
N TYR A 162 3.97 -13.32 -5.12
CA TYR A 162 4.71 -14.29 -5.91
C TYR A 162 6.15 -14.47 -5.43
N HIS A 163 6.79 -13.41 -4.95
CA HIS A 163 8.11 -13.48 -4.32
C HIS A 163 8.08 -14.37 -3.07
N GLY A 164 7.09 -14.19 -2.20
CA GLY A 164 6.88 -15.03 -1.01
C GLY A 164 6.56 -16.49 -1.33
N MET A 165 5.99 -16.77 -2.51
CA MET A 165 5.79 -18.13 -3.04
C MET A 165 7.03 -18.71 -3.73
N ALA A 166 8.16 -18.00 -3.72
CA ALA A 166 9.38 -18.32 -4.46
C ALA A 166 9.18 -18.46 -5.98
N GLN A 167 8.11 -17.87 -6.53
CA GLN A 167 7.85 -17.78 -7.97
C GLN A 167 8.48 -16.49 -8.51
N TYR A 168 9.81 -16.42 -8.44
CA TYR A 168 10.54 -15.17 -8.63
C TYR A 168 10.44 -14.58 -10.03
N GLU A 169 10.32 -15.40 -11.07
CA GLU A 169 10.11 -14.94 -12.44
C GLU A 169 8.76 -14.22 -12.57
N THR A 170 7.69 -14.80 -12.03
CA THR A 170 6.36 -14.16 -12.02
C THR A 170 6.36 -12.90 -11.17
N ALA A 171 7.06 -12.91 -10.02
CA ALA A 171 7.24 -11.72 -9.19
C ALA A 171 7.93 -10.59 -9.97
N LEU A 172 9.00 -10.92 -10.69
CA LEU A 172 9.77 -9.98 -11.49
C LEU A 172 8.91 -9.34 -12.59
N ASP A 173 8.08 -10.12 -13.28
CA ASP A 173 7.15 -9.60 -14.29
C ASP A 173 6.20 -8.55 -13.69
N TYR A 174 5.63 -8.83 -12.52
CA TYR A 174 4.75 -7.88 -11.82
C TYR A 174 5.49 -6.65 -11.32
N PHE A 175 6.70 -6.78 -10.77
CA PHE A 175 7.49 -5.62 -10.36
C PHE A 175 7.91 -4.75 -11.55
N HIS A 176 8.19 -5.34 -12.72
CA HIS A 176 8.42 -4.56 -13.94
C HIS A 176 7.17 -3.82 -14.40
N LYS A 177 5.98 -4.44 -14.34
CA LYS A 177 4.71 -3.74 -14.61
C LYS A 177 4.48 -2.58 -13.63
N ALA A 178 4.78 -2.78 -12.34
CA ALA A 178 4.71 -1.72 -11.33
C ALA A 178 5.66 -0.56 -11.66
N LEU A 179 6.92 -0.86 -11.97
CA LEU A 179 7.94 0.11 -12.35
C LEU A 179 7.53 0.93 -13.57
N GLN A 180 7.13 0.25 -14.65
CA GLN A 180 6.67 0.90 -15.88
C GLN A 180 5.49 1.84 -15.59
N PHE A 181 4.53 1.39 -14.77
CA PHE A 181 3.39 2.21 -14.40
C PHE A 181 3.80 3.46 -13.59
N ARG A 182 4.66 3.30 -12.57
CA ARG A 182 5.13 4.43 -11.74
C ARG A 182 5.92 5.47 -12.55
N GLN A 183 6.70 5.03 -13.54
CA GLN A 183 7.37 5.93 -14.47
C GLN A 183 6.40 6.82 -15.24
N THR A 184 5.22 6.31 -15.63
CA THR A 184 4.18 7.13 -16.28
C THR A 184 3.50 8.13 -15.36
N GLN A 185 3.57 7.93 -14.03
CA GLN A 185 3.01 8.85 -13.04
C GLN A 185 4.00 9.97 -12.65
N HIS A 186 5.27 9.89 -13.10
CA HIS A 186 6.34 10.82 -12.72
C HIS A 186 6.58 10.92 -11.20
N ASP A 187 6.29 9.84 -10.46
CA ASP A 187 6.51 9.73 -9.02
C ASP A 187 7.89 9.08 -8.77
N ILE A 188 8.90 9.92 -8.51
CA ILE A 188 10.30 9.50 -8.41
C ILE A 188 10.51 8.51 -7.26
N GLU A 189 9.92 8.76 -6.09
CA GLU A 189 10.09 7.85 -4.95
C GLU A 189 9.42 6.51 -5.21
N ALA A 190 8.23 6.50 -5.82
CA ALA A 190 7.58 5.23 -6.18
C ALA A 190 8.34 4.47 -7.28
N VAL A 191 9.05 5.16 -8.17
CA VAL A 191 9.95 4.54 -9.16
C VAL A 191 11.15 3.88 -8.47
N ARG A 192 11.77 4.55 -7.51
CA ARG A 192 12.90 4.00 -6.73
C ARG A 192 12.50 2.75 -5.96
N ILE A 193 11.36 2.79 -5.29
CA ILE A 193 10.81 1.62 -4.58
C ILE A 193 10.59 0.46 -5.56
N ALA A 194 10.02 0.71 -6.75
CA ALA A 194 9.79 -0.33 -7.73
C ALA A 194 11.10 -0.91 -8.30
N GLN A 195 12.14 -0.08 -8.53
CA GLN A 195 13.48 -0.54 -8.91
C GLN A 195 14.12 -1.40 -7.83
N TRP A 196 13.96 -1.01 -6.56
CA TRP A 196 14.45 -1.81 -5.42
C TRP A 196 13.79 -3.20 -5.38
N CYS A 197 12.47 -3.27 -5.63
CA CYS A 197 11.74 -4.55 -5.70
C CYS A 197 12.25 -5.44 -6.84
N VAL A 198 12.52 -4.86 -8.01
CA VAL A 198 13.12 -5.54 -9.16
C VAL A 198 14.50 -6.09 -8.79
N ALA A 199 15.37 -5.27 -8.21
CA ALA A 199 16.72 -5.68 -7.83
C ALA A 199 16.71 -6.81 -6.79
N ARG A 200 15.91 -6.70 -5.73
CA ARG A 200 15.75 -7.76 -4.72
C ARG A 200 15.25 -9.08 -5.32
N THR A 201 14.38 -9.00 -6.33
CA THR A 201 13.87 -10.18 -7.04
C THR A 201 14.93 -10.79 -7.96
N LEU A 202 15.71 -9.97 -8.66
CA LEU A 202 16.85 -10.42 -9.46
C LEU A 202 17.90 -11.14 -8.61
N ARG A 203 18.17 -10.63 -7.40
CA ARG A 203 19.04 -11.31 -6.43
C ARG A 203 18.50 -12.69 -6.06
N SER A 204 17.18 -12.78 -5.84
CA SER A 204 16.51 -14.05 -5.50
C SER A 204 16.56 -15.06 -6.66
N LEU A 205 16.63 -14.58 -7.91
CA LEU A 205 16.84 -15.39 -9.13
C LEU A 205 18.30 -15.79 -9.35
N GLY A 206 19.24 -15.35 -8.51
CA GLY A 206 20.67 -15.57 -8.72
C GLY A 206 21.30 -14.63 -9.75
N ARG A 207 20.57 -13.63 -10.26
CA ARG A 207 21.05 -12.59 -11.18
C ARG A 207 21.69 -11.46 -10.37
N ILE A 208 22.71 -11.80 -9.59
CA ILE A 208 23.23 -10.96 -8.50
C ILE A 208 23.89 -9.68 -9.03
N GLU A 209 24.63 -9.77 -10.14
CA GLU A 209 25.31 -8.64 -10.74
C GLU A 209 24.32 -7.58 -11.27
N GLU A 210 23.20 -8.02 -11.83
CA GLU A 210 22.15 -7.12 -12.29
C GLU A 210 21.43 -6.45 -11.10
N ALA A 211 21.17 -7.21 -10.04
CA ALA A 211 20.63 -6.66 -8.80
C ALA A 211 21.57 -5.60 -8.19
N LEU A 212 22.87 -5.91 -8.09
CA LEU A 212 23.88 -5.01 -7.56
C LEU A 212 23.95 -3.71 -8.37
N ALA A 213 23.94 -3.79 -9.70
CA ALA A 213 23.98 -2.62 -10.56
C ALA A 213 22.78 -1.68 -10.34
N ILE A 214 21.57 -2.23 -10.20
CA ILE A 214 20.38 -1.42 -9.91
C ILE A 214 20.48 -0.77 -8.53
N GLN A 215 20.92 -1.51 -7.51
CA GLN A 215 21.08 -0.95 -6.16
C GLN A 215 22.14 0.15 -6.10
N GLN A 216 23.21 0.06 -6.89
CA GLN A 216 24.23 1.12 -6.99
C GLN A 216 23.69 2.39 -7.65
N VAL A 217 22.83 2.24 -8.66
CA VAL A 217 22.13 3.39 -9.26
C VAL A 217 21.21 4.05 -8.24
N LEU A 218 20.43 3.26 -7.50
CA LEU A 218 19.55 3.78 -6.44
C LEU A 218 20.34 4.53 -5.36
N LEU A 219 21.48 3.99 -4.92
CA LEU A 219 22.36 4.65 -3.97
C LEU A 219 22.78 6.04 -4.49
N ALA A 220 23.30 6.11 -5.71
CA ALA A 220 23.72 7.38 -6.31
C ALA A 220 22.57 8.39 -6.46
N GLU A 221 21.36 7.92 -6.77
CA GLU A 221 20.17 8.78 -6.84
C GLU A 221 19.75 9.33 -5.47
N HIS A 222 19.81 8.52 -4.42
CA HIS A 222 19.53 8.98 -3.06
C HIS A 222 20.59 9.99 -2.60
N GLU A 223 21.87 9.72 -2.83
CA GLU A 223 22.97 10.64 -2.51
C GLU A 223 22.82 11.98 -3.24
N ALA A 224 22.49 11.95 -4.54
CA ALA A 224 22.24 13.17 -5.32
C ALA A 224 21.05 13.98 -4.80
N ALA A 225 20.08 13.33 -4.17
CA ALA A 225 18.94 13.96 -3.51
C ALA A 225 19.22 14.38 -2.06
N GLY A 226 20.42 14.13 -1.53
CA GLY A 226 20.77 14.37 -0.13
C GLY A 226 20.02 13.47 0.85
N ALA A 227 19.59 12.30 0.40
CA ALA A 227 18.86 11.30 1.17
C ALA A 227 19.68 10.01 1.33
N THR A 228 19.25 9.14 2.24
CA THR A 228 19.80 7.79 2.43
C THR A 228 18.65 6.80 2.57
N ASP A 229 18.82 5.59 2.02
CA ASP A 229 17.85 4.52 2.15
C ASP A 229 18.51 3.26 2.72
N ALA A 230 18.06 2.84 3.90
CA ALA A 230 18.63 1.70 4.59
C ALA A 230 18.35 0.36 3.91
N TYR A 231 17.24 0.26 3.17
CA TYR A 231 16.90 -0.94 2.40
C TYR A 231 17.79 -1.07 1.16
N VAL A 232 18.23 0.03 0.57
CA VAL A 232 19.25 0.02 -0.51
C VAL A 232 20.58 -0.46 0.06
N PHE A 233 21.02 0.07 1.20
CA PHE A 233 22.24 -0.40 1.88
C PHE A 233 22.19 -1.89 2.21
N GLU A 234 21.10 -2.37 2.80
CA GLU A 234 20.94 -3.80 3.10
C GLU A 234 21.03 -4.66 1.83
N GLU A 235 20.34 -4.30 0.76
CA GLU A 235 20.37 -5.08 -0.48
C GLU A 235 21.74 -5.03 -1.18
N LEU A 236 22.49 -3.94 -1.09
CA LEU A 236 23.89 -3.88 -1.53
C LEU A 236 24.75 -4.89 -0.75
N GLY A 237 24.60 -4.91 0.58
CA GLY A 237 25.25 -5.88 1.45
C GLY A 237 24.90 -7.32 1.07
N GLU A 238 23.62 -7.61 0.87
CA GLU A 238 23.15 -8.94 0.45
C GLU A 238 23.70 -9.37 -0.91
N CYS A 239 23.73 -8.47 -1.90
CA CYS A 239 24.32 -8.75 -3.20
C CYS A 239 25.82 -9.07 -3.07
N LEU A 240 26.56 -8.29 -2.29
CA LEU A 240 28.00 -8.48 -2.09
C LEU A 240 28.31 -9.78 -1.34
N LEU A 241 27.50 -10.16 -0.35
CA LEU A 241 27.61 -11.48 0.29
C LEU A 241 27.38 -12.61 -0.71
N ALA A 242 26.37 -12.51 -1.57
CA ALA A 242 26.08 -13.51 -2.60
C ALA A 242 27.21 -13.61 -3.66
N LEU A 243 27.96 -12.53 -3.88
CA LEU A 243 29.17 -12.50 -4.72
C LEU A 243 30.46 -12.89 -3.98
N ASN A 244 30.37 -13.37 -2.73
CA ASN A 244 31.51 -13.73 -1.90
C ASN A 244 32.48 -12.56 -1.64
N ARG A 245 31.94 -11.35 -1.43
CA ARG A 245 32.65 -10.10 -1.10
C ARG A 245 32.25 -9.56 0.29
N PRO A 246 32.52 -10.33 1.38
CA PRO A 246 32.00 -10.00 2.71
C PRO A 246 32.61 -8.73 3.32
N GLU A 247 33.85 -8.38 2.98
CA GLU A 247 34.51 -7.17 3.49
C GLU A 247 33.80 -5.90 2.99
N GLU A 248 33.37 -5.87 1.74
CA GLU A 248 32.62 -4.74 1.17
C GLU A 248 31.16 -4.73 1.62
N ALA A 249 30.54 -5.92 1.77
CA ALA A 249 29.17 -6.04 2.23
C ALA A 249 28.97 -5.41 3.62
N ARG A 250 29.94 -5.63 4.50
CA ARG A 250 29.98 -5.16 5.88
C ARG A 250 29.78 -3.66 6.01
N ASP A 251 30.44 -2.85 5.17
CA ASP A 251 30.32 -1.39 5.22
C ASP A 251 28.88 -0.92 4.95
N TYR A 252 28.16 -1.63 4.08
CA TYR A 252 26.75 -1.34 3.82
C TYR A 252 25.84 -1.79 4.98
N PHE A 253 26.07 -2.97 5.57
CA PHE A 253 25.32 -3.38 6.77
C PHE A 253 25.53 -2.44 7.95
N ALA A 254 26.76 -1.94 8.14
CA ALA A 254 27.08 -0.95 9.16
C ALA A 254 26.34 0.40 8.96
N GLN A 255 26.07 0.78 7.70
CA GLN A 255 25.26 1.96 7.36
C GLN A 255 23.76 1.71 7.51
N ALA A 256 23.27 0.52 7.12
CA ALA A 256 21.86 0.15 7.23
C ALA A 256 21.39 0.06 8.69
N TYR A 257 22.20 -0.55 9.57
CA TYR A 257 21.84 -0.84 10.95
C TYR A 257 21.32 0.37 11.75
N PRO A 258 22.04 1.51 11.87
CA PRO A 258 21.58 2.62 12.71
C PRO A 258 20.26 3.23 12.22
N ILE A 259 20.00 3.22 10.91
CA ILE A 259 18.77 3.77 10.33
C ILE A 259 17.59 2.83 10.63
N LEU A 260 17.74 1.53 10.38
CA LEU A 260 16.70 0.53 10.68
C LEU A 260 16.48 0.35 12.19
N ALA A 261 17.53 0.50 12.99
CA ALA A 261 17.43 0.50 14.45
C ALA A 261 16.76 1.75 15.00
N ALA A 262 16.61 2.83 14.23
CA ALA A 262 15.85 4.01 14.66
C ALA A 262 14.35 3.89 14.35
N ASP A 263 13.94 2.94 13.49
CA ASP A 263 12.54 2.71 13.12
C ASP A 263 11.82 1.81 14.16
N PRO A 264 10.85 2.34 14.93
CA PRO A 264 10.12 1.57 15.93
C PRO A 264 9.33 0.39 15.33
N TRP A 265 8.81 0.55 14.11
CA TRP A 265 8.09 -0.52 13.44
C TRP A 265 9.04 -1.66 13.07
N PHE A 266 10.21 -1.34 12.52
CA PHE A 266 11.21 -2.34 12.16
C PHE A 266 11.72 -3.09 13.41
N GLN A 267 11.96 -2.37 14.52
CA GLN A 267 12.32 -3.03 15.79
C GLN A 267 11.26 -4.02 16.28
N ALA A 268 9.98 -3.64 16.18
CA ALA A 268 8.88 -4.45 16.69
C ALA A 268 8.57 -5.67 15.81
N ASN A 269 8.80 -5.59 14.50
CA ASN A 269 8.35 -6.60 13.54
C ASN A 269 9.50 -7.41 12.89
N GLU A 270 10.73 -6.87 12.88
CA GLU A 270 11.87 -7.41 12.12
C GLU A 270 13.10 -7.63 13.03
N ALA A 271 12.89 -7.95 14.31
CA ALA A 271 13.96 -8.04 15.31
C ALA A 271 15.06 -9.07 14.97
N GLU A 272 14.74 -10.15 14.26
CA GLU A 272 15.75 -11.11 13.79
C GLU A 272 16.56 -10.57 12.62
N ARG A 273 15.89 -9.98 11.62
CA ARG A 273 16.53 -9.31 10.49
C ARG A 273 17.46 -8.19 10.98
N LEU A 274 17.00 -7.37 11.93
CA LEU A 274 17.80 -6.31 12.55
C LEU A 274 19.06 -6.85 13.26
N ARG A 275 18.92 -7.96 14.01
CA ARG A 275 20.07 -8.62 14.66
C ARG A 275 21.07 -9.14 13.63
N ARG A 276 20.60 -9.71 12.52
CA ARG A 276 21.49 -10.19 11.46
C ARG A 276 22.23 -9.04 10.77
N ILE A 277 21.52 -7.95 10.42
CA ILE A 277 22.13 -6.74 9.84
C ILE A 277 23.21 -6.21 10.77
N ARG A 278 22.93 -6.11 12.08
CA ARG A 278 23.94 -5.71 13.07
C ARG A 278 25.17 -6.60 13.07
N GLN A 279 24.99 -7.91 13.14
CA GLN A 279 26.09 -8.87 13.17
C GLN A 279 26.97 -8.79 11.92
N LEU A 280 26.36 -8.56 10.75
CA LEU A 280 27.09 -8.43 9.49
C LEU A 280 27.84 -7.09 9.37
N GLY A 281 27.44 -6.06 10.12
CA GLY A 281 28.12 -4.76 10.15
C GLY A 281 29.23 -4.63 11.21
N GLU A 282 29.36 -5.56 12.16
CA GLU A 282 30.33 -5.50 13.26
C GLU A 282 31.71 -6.07 12.87
N SER A 283 32.78 -5.58 13.53
CA SER A 283 34.14 -6.16 13.45
C SER A 283 34.20 -7.46 14.23
N ALA A 284 34.76 -8.50 13.61
CA ALA A 284 35.27 -9.66 14.34
C ALA A 284 36.40 -9.24 15.29
#